data_AF-A0A9D1HGX0-F1
#
_entry.id   AF-A0A9D1HGX0-F1
#
_cell.length_a   1.000
_cell.length_b   1.000
_cell.length_c   1.000
_cell.angle_alpha   90.00
_cell.angle_beta   90.00
_cell.angle_gamma   90.00
#
_symmetry.space_group_name_H-M   'P 1'
#
loop_
_entity.id
_entity.type
_entity.pdbx_description
1 polymer ?
#
loop_
_entity_poly.entity_id
_entity_poly.type
_entity_poly.pdbx_seq_one_letter_code
_entity_poly.pdbx_strand_id
1 'polypeptide(L)'
;MARFLTDYVDVDRFLPLCRQCSNYNKSWGCPPFDFSPMEFWMRFRRLRIFAVKMEVDPNIPGKVYSAKEKVHIYRQYLQLESDRLYRKLYRLEQETPGSMLLYPGNCHLCGSEACARSLGQPCRYPKKLRYSMEALGGDVSRIAEEILDCPLQWIDGEKLPEYLIQLGGLLYP
;
A
#
# COMPACT_ATOMS: atom_id res chain seq x y z
N MET A 1 -17.73 -1.22 -9.06
CA MET A 1 -17.06 0.00 -8.56
C MET A 1 -17.95 0.80 -7.62
N ALA A 2 -19.16 1.23 -8.01
CA ALA A 2 -20.01 2.07 -7.16
C ALA A 2 -20.14 1.57 -5.71
N ARG A 3 -20.54 0.30 -5.52
CA ARG A 3 -20.59 -0.33 -4.19
C ARG A 3 -19.25 -0.31 -3.46
N PHE A 4 -18.14 -0.55 -4.16
CA PHE A 4 -16.81 -0.51 -3.54
C PHE A 4 -16.49 0.90 -2.99
N LEU A 5 -16.80 1.95 -3.75
CA LEU A 5 -16.57 3.32 -3.33
C LEU A 5 -17.46 3.71 -2.13
N THR A 6 -18.71 3.29 -2.13
CA THR A 6 -19.63 3.54 -1.01
C THR A 6 -19.22 2.79 0.26
N ASP A 7 -18.85 1.52 0.13
CA ASP A 7 -18.65 0.65 1.29
C ASP A 7 -17.22 0.78 1.87
N TYR A 8 -16.22 1.11 1.05
CA TYR A 8 -14.81 1.00 1.40
C TYR A 8 -13.96 2.24 1.10
N VAL A 9 -14.51 3.36 0.61
CA VAL A 9 -13.73 4.59 0.40
C VAL A 9 -14.31 5.73 1.23
N ASP A 10 -13.50 6.28 2.12
CA ASP A 10 -13.85 7.38 3.01
C ASP A 10 -12.65 8.34 3.17
N VAL A 11 -12.52 9.27 2.21
CA VAL A 11 -11.38 10.20 2.17
C VAL A 11 -11.31 11.07 3.43
N ASP A 12 -12.45 11.52 3.95
CA ASP A 12 -12.52 12.43 5.09
C ASP A 12 -12.11 11.74 6.39
N ARG A 13 -12.48 10.47 6.57
CA ARG A 13 -12.04 9.66 7.72
C ARG A 13 -10.57 9.29 7.65
N PHE A 14 -10.05 8.97 6.46
CA PHE A 14 -8.67 8.47 6.33
C PHE A 14 -7.62 9.58 6.22
N LEU A 15 -7.94 10.77 5.72
CA LEU A 15 -6.97 11.86 5.60
C LEU A 15 -6.34 12.27 6.94
N PRO A 16 -7.07 12.39 8.07
CA PRO A 16 -6.48 12.61 9.39
C PRO A 16 -5.53 11.49 9.84
N LEU A 17 -5.82 10.23 9.49
CA LEU A 17 -4.93 9.11 9.77
C LEU A 17 -3.65 9.21 8.93
N CYS A 18 -3.78 9.58 7.65
CA CYS A 18 -2.63 9.85 6.81
C CYS A 18 -1.74 10.94 7.42
N ARG A 19 -2.29 12.03 7.98
CA ARG A 19 -1.50 13.11 8.61
C ARG A 19 -0.59 12.65 9.75
N GLN A 20 -0.92 11.52 10.40
CA GLN A 20 -0.11 10.93 11.47
C GLN A 20 0.97 9.97 10.93
N CYS A 21 0.87 9.55 9.66
CA CYS A 21 1.83 8.68 9.00
C CYS A 21 3.12 9.44 8.67
N SER A 22 4.27 8.77 8.83
CA SER A 22 5.59 9.33 8.50
C SER A 22 5.75 9.74 7.03
N ASN A 23 4.93 9.20 6.12
CA ASN A 23 4.99 9.47 4.68
C ASN A 23 4.15 10.69 4.26
N TYR A 24 3.30 11.22 5.15
CA TYR A 24 2.47 12.39 4.84
C TYR A 24 3.32 13.59 4.46
N ASN A 25 2.97 14.21 3.34
CA ASN A 25 3.72 15.30 2.74
C ASN A 25 5.22 15.03 2.48
N LYS A 26 5.65 13.77 2.56
CA LYS A 26 7.05 13.35 2.35
C LYS A 26 7.21 12.40 1.17
N SER A 27 6.13 11.74 0.75
CA SER A 27 6.06 10.92 -0.47
C SER A 27 5.06 11.50 -1.46
N TRP A 28 5.41 11.53 -2.75
CA TRP A 28 4.50 11.93 -3.82
C TRP A 28 3.32 10.96 -4.01
N GLY A 29 3.44 9.71 -3.53
CA GLY A 29 2.34 8.73 -3.55
C GLY A 29 1.36 8.86 -2.39
N CYS A 30 1.56 9.83 -1.49
CA CYS A 30 0.76 10.06 -0.29
C CYS A 30 0.18 11.48 -0.29
N PRO A 31 -0.88 11.77 0.48
CA PRO A 31 -1.44 13.13 0.58
C PRO A 31 -0.48 14.13 1.24
N PRO A 32 -0.73 15.45 1.11
CA PRO A 32 -1.86 16.06 0.38
C PRO A 32 -1.70 15.93 -1.14
N PHE A 33 -2.82 15.83 -1.85
CA PHE A 33 -2.86 15.83 -3.30
C PHE A 33 -3.43 17.15 -3.82
N ASP A 34 -3.06 17.49 -5.05
CA ASP A 34 -3.61 18.60 -5.83
C ASP A 34 -4.86 18.20 -6.63
N PHE A 35 -5.35 16.97 -6.44
CA PHE A 35 -6.55 16.41 -7.04
C PHE A 35 -7.47 15.79 -5.98
N SER A 36 -8.75 15.61 -6.33
CA SER A 36 -9.71 14.89 -5.48
C SER A 36 -9.53 13.37 -5.60
N PRO A 37 -9.26 12.63 -4.50
CA PRO A 37 -9.17 11.17 -4.55
C PRO A 37 -10.46 10.52 -5.06
N MET A 38 -11.63 11.09 -4.74
CA MET A 38 -12.91 10.57 -5.25
C MET A 38 -13.03 10.73 -6.77
N GLU A 39 -12.63 11.88 -7.33
CA GLU A 39 -12.58 12.06 -8.78
C GLU A 39 -11.59 11.10 -9.43
N PHE A 40 -10.45 10.83 -8.78
CA PHE A 40 -9.51 9.82 -9.23
C PHE A 40 -10.16 8.44 -9.33
N TRP A 41 -10.87 7.98 -8.30
CA TRP A 41 -11.57 6.69 -8.31
C TRP A 41 -12.65 6.61 -9.40
N MET A 42 -13.41 7.68 -9.60
CA MET A 42 -14.52 7.73 -10.58
C MET A 42 -14.08 7.59 -12.04
N ARG A 43 -12.78 7.72 -12.34
CA ARG A 43 -12.21 7.48 -13.68
C ARG A 43 -12.22 6.01 -14.09
N PHE A 44 -12.48 5.10 -13.16
CA PHE A 44 -12.35 3.66 -13.36
C PHE A 44 -13.67 2.93 -13.09
N ARG A 45 -13.96 1.88 -13.85
CA ARG A 45 -15.21 1.10 -13.75
C ARG A 45 -15.07 -0.18 -12.92
N ARG A 46 -13.86 -0.71 -12.81
CA ARG A 46 -13.59 -1.95 -12.07
C ARG A 46 -12.28 -1.86 -11.31
N LEU A 47 -12.22 -2.58 -10.20
CA LEU A 47 -11.04 -2.78 -9.39
C LEU A 47 -10.84 -4.28 -9.23
N ARG A 48 -9.62 -4.77 -9.48
CA ARG A 48 -9.18 -6.10 -9.07
C ARG A 48 -8.21 -5.92 -7.90
N ILE A 49 -8.54 -6.53 -6.77
CA ILE A 49 -7.74 -6.46 -5.55
C ILE A 49 -6.78 -7.66 -5.55
N PHE A 50 -5.56 -7.40 -5.10
CA PHE A 50 -4.53 -8.42 -4.94
C PHE A 50 -3.95 -8.28 -3.54
N ALA A 51 -3.64 -9.40 -2.92
CA ALA A 51 -2.93 -9.40 -1.66
C ALA A 51 -1.80 -10.41 -1.66
N VAL A 52 -0.81 -10.14 -0.84
CA VAL A 52 0.18 -11.12 -0.40
C VAL A 52 0.04 -11.31 1.10
N LYS A 53 -0.21 -12.55 1.51
CA LYS A 53 -0.21 -12.99 2.90
C LYS A 53 1.10 -13.70 3.18
N MET A 54 1.75 -13.34 4.27
CA MET A 54 2.99 -13.93 4.74
C MET A 54 2.78 -14.45 6.15
N GLU A 55 2.80 -15.78 6.29
CA GLU A 55 2.81 -16.42 7.60
C GLU A 55 4.11 -16.05 8.34
N VAL A 56 3.98 -15.76 9.62
CA VAL A 56 5.08 -15.41 10.50
C VAL A 56 5.45 -16.62 11.34
N ASP A 57 6.69 -17.07 11.19
CA ASP A 57 7.28 -18.10 12.03
C ASP A 57 8.09 -17.43 13.16
N PRO A 58 7.65 -17.54 14.42
CA PRO A 58 8.40 -16.96 15.54
C PRO A 58 9.77 -17.63 15.74
N ASN A 59 10.00 -18.80 15.17
CA ASN A 59 11.21 -19.62 15.29
C ASN A 59 12.08 -19.57 14.03
N ILE A 60 12.64 -18.40 13.74
CA ILE A 60 13.58 -18.23 12.62
C ILE A 60 14.82 -19.12 12.83
N PRO A 61 15.11 -20.10 11.94
CA PRO A 61 16.24 -21.01 12.11
C PRO A 61 17.59 -20.29 12.09
N GLY A 62 18.55 -20.81 12.84
CA GLY A 62 19.97 -20.45 12.72
C GLY A 62 20.50 -19.40 13.69
N LYS A 63 19.64 -18.58 14.35
CA LYS A 63 20.04 -17.66 15.44
C LYS A 63 18.88 -17.36 16.40
N VAL A 64 19.21 -17.02 17.64
CA VAL A 64 18.24 -16.41 18.57
C VAL A 64 18.20 -14.91 18.29
N TYR A 65 17.04 -14.40 17.86
CA TYR A 65 16.80 -12.99 17.61
C TYR A 65 16.00 -12.36 18.75
N SER A 66 16.34 -11.13 19.14
CA SER A 66 15.47 -10.31 19.97
C SER A 66 14.16 -9.99 19.25
N ALA A 67 13.14 -9.63 20.01
CA ALA A 67 11.82 -9.33 19.43
C ALA A 67 11.88 -8.16 18.42
N LYS A 68 12.68 -7.12 18.70
CA LYS A 68 12.90 -6.00 17.77
C LYS A 68 13.58 -6.44 16.47
N GLU A 69 14.56 -7.34 16.53
CA GLU A 69 15.22 -7.88 15.33
C GLU A 69 14.25 -8.69 14.48
N LYS A 70 13.39 -9.53 15.11
CA LYS A 70 12.37 -10.28 14.38
C LYS A 70 11.38 -9.34 13.67
N VAL A 71 10.91 -8.29 14.35
CA VAL A 71 10.08 -7.23 13.74
C VAL A 71 10.76 -6.59 12.53
N HIS A 72 12.06 -6.28 12.63
CA HIS A 72 12.82 -5.71 11.52
C HIS A 72 12.90 -6.67 10.33
N ILE A 73 13.23 -7.94 10.58
CA ILE A 73 13.33 -8.99 9.55
C ILE A 73 11.99 -9.16 8.82
N TYR A 74 10.88 -9.29 9.56
CA TYR A 74 9.57 -9.49 8.94
C TYR A 74 9.09 -8.27 8.16
N ARG A 75 9.44 -7.05 8.58
CA ARG A 75 9.19 -5.84 7.78
C ARG A 75 9.97 -5.86 6.47
N GLN A 76 11.22 -6.31 6.48
CA GLN A 76 12.02 -6.45 5.26
C GLN A 76 11.43 -7.51 4.32
N TYR A 77 11.03 -8.66 4.85
CA TYR A 77 10.37 -9.69 4.05
C TYR A 77 9.05 -9.20 3.46
N LEU A 78 8.21 -8.53 4.25
CA LEU A 78 6.97 -7.94 3.75
C LEU A 78 7.24 -6.93 2.62
N GLN A 79 8.28 -6.11 2.73
CA GLN A 79 8.68 -5.18 1.67
C GLN A 79 9.12 -5.93 0.39
N LEU A 80 9.88 -7.01 0.52
CA LEU A 80 10.29 -7.82 -0.64
C LEU A 80 9.09 -8.45 -1.35
N GLU A 81 8.10 -8.95 -0.61
CA GLU A 81 6.87 -9.49 -1.18
C GLU A 81 5.98 -8.41 -1.79
N SER A 82 5.88 -7.24 -1.15
CA SER A 82 5.26 -6.05 -1.71
C SER A 82 5.90 -5.67 -3.06
N ASP A 83 7.23 -5.65 -3.14
CA ASP A 83 7.95 -5.34 -4.39
C ASP A 83 7.71 -6.40 -5.48
N ARG A 84 7.62 -7.68 -5.09
CA ARG A 84 7.25 -8.78 -6.01
C ARG A 84 5.83 -8.59 -6.54
N LEU A 85 4.88 -8.23 -5.68
CA LEU A 85 3.49 -7.97 -6.07
C LEU A 85 3.42 -6.73 -6.97
N TYR A 86 4.10 -5.63 -6.62
CA TYR A 86 4.21 -4.44 -7.45
C TYR A 86 4.71 -4.77 -8.86
N ARG A 87 5.80 -5.54 -9.00
CA ARG A 87 6.33 -5.94 -10.32
C ARG A 87 5.35 -6.77 -11.14
N LYS A 88 4.47 -7.54 -10.50
CA LYS A 88 3.38 -8.27 -11.20
C LYS A 88 2.29 -7.28 -11.65
N LEU A 89 1.83 -6.40 -10.76
CA LEU A 89 0.80 -5.40 -11.06
C LEU A 89 1.26 -4.41 -12.14
N TYR A 90 2.52 -3.98 -12.09
CA TYR A 90 3.09 -3.08 -13.09
C TYR A 90 3.10 -3.72 -14.49
N ARG A 91 3.44 -5.01 -14.60
CA ARG A 91 3.35 -5.72 -15.89
C ARG A 91 1.91 -5.78 -16.40
N LEU A 92 0.97 -6.15 -15.54
CA LEU A 92 -0.45 -6.18 -15.89
C LEU A 92 -0.98 -4.80 -16.32
N GLU A 93 -0.51 -3.73 -15.69
CA GLU A 93 -0.83 -2.37 -16.08
C GLU A 93 -0.32 -2.04 -17.49
N GLN A 94 0.94 -2.40 -17.80
CA GLN A 94 1.51 -2.18 -19.14
C GLN A 94 0.76 -2.97 -20.23
N GLU A 95 0.27 -4.15 -19.91
CA GLU A 95 -0.49 -5.02 -20.82
C GLU A 95 -1.96 -4.60 -20.97
N THR A 96 -2.46 -3.71 -20.09
CA THR A 96 -3.87 -3.32 -20.05
C THR A 96 -4.03 -1.80 -20.24
N PRO A 97 -4.26 -1.32 -21.47
CA PRO A 97 -4.45 0.10 -21.75
C PRO A 97 -5.52 0.76 -20.88
N GLY A 98 -5.21 1.95 -20.36
CA GLY A 98 -6.12 2.73 -19.50
C GLY A 98 -6.24 2.21 -18.07
N SER A 99 -5.62 1.09 -17.72
CA SER A 99 -5.56 0.61 -16.34
C SER A 99 -4.58 1.42 -15.49
N MET A 100 -4.74 1.34 -14.17
CA MET A 100 -3.81 1.96 -13.23
C MET A 100 -3.59 1.08 -12.01
N LEU A 101 -2.34 0.77 -11.70
CA LEU A 101 -2.00 0.01 -10.50
C LEU A 101 -2.18 0.88 -9.24
N LEU A 102 -2.59 0.25 -8.16
CA LEU A 102 -2.52 0.76 -6.79
C LEU A 102 -1.36 0.07 -6.08
N TYR A 103 -0.51 0.86 -5.41
CA TYR A 103 0.68 0.33 -4.74
C TYR A 103 0.28 -0.67 -3.65
N PRO A 104 0.92 -1.86 -3.61
CA PRO A 104 0.86 -2.74 -2.46
C PRO A 104 1.75 -2.20 -1.33
N GLY A 105 1.26 -1.20 -0.59
CA GLY A 105 2.04 -0.47 0.40
C GLY A 105 2.58 0.85 -0.15
N ASN A 106 3.86 1.16 0.10
CA ASN A 106 4.44 2.47 -0.22
C ASN A 106 5.13 2.52 -1.59
N CYS A 107 5.17 3.73 -2.18
CA CYS A 107 5.97 4.00 -3.37
C CYS A 107 7.47 3.80 -3.07
N HIS A 108 8.14 2.98 -3.87
CA HIS A 108 9.58 2.66 -3.73
C HIS A 108 10.44 3.17 -4.90
N LEU A 109 9.91 4.02 -5.79
CA LEU A 109 10.58 4.38 -7.05
C LEU A 109 11.93 5.09 -6.86
N CYS A 110 12.11 5.82 -5.77
CA CYS A 110 13.38 6.48 -5.42
C CYS A 110 14.42 5.54 -4.81
N GLY A 111 14.11 4.25 -4.62
CA GLY A 111 15.01 3.28 -4.00
C GLY A 111 15.38 3.69 -2.57
N SER A 112 16.68 3.73 -2.29
CA SER A 112 17.24 4.16 -1.00
C SER A 112 17.32 5.68 -0.84
N GLU A 113 17.09 6.46 -1.90
CA GLU A 113 17.11 7.91 -1.81
C GLU A 113 15.82 8.46 -1.21
N ALA A 114 15.93 9.56 -0.45
CA ALA A 114 14.76 10.30 -0.01
C ALA A 114 13.90 10.72 -1.21
N CYS A 115 12.57 10.62 -1.04
CA CYS A 115 11.63 11.08 -2.05
C CYS A 115 11.79 12.58 -2.28
N ALA A 116 11.80 13.01 -3.55
CA ALA A 116 11.96 14.41 -3.94
C ALA A 116 10.95 15.35 -3.27
N ARG A 117 9.76 14.85 -2.90
CA ARG A 117 8.76 15.63 -2.15
C ARG A 117 9.30 16.16 -0.83
N SER A 118 10.07 15.37 -0.11
CA SER A 118 10.68 15.79 1.17
C SER A 118 11.67 16.94 1.00
N LEU A 119 12.14 17.18 -0.22
CA LEU A 119 13.02 18.29 -0.60
C LEU A 119 12.25 19.45 -1.26
N GLY A 120 10.91 19.39 -1.29
CA GLY A 120 10.08 20.37 -2.01
C GLY A 120 10.19 20.30 -3.54
N GLN A 121 10.71 19.20 -4.08
CA GLN A 121 11.00 19.04 -5.51
C GLN A 121 9.95 18.16 -6.21
N PRO A 122 9.71 18.36 -7.53
CA PRO A 122 8.84 17.50 -8.33
C PRO A 122 9.25 16.03 -8.26
N CYS A 123 8.28 15.13 -8.48
CA CYS A 123 8.56 13.69 -8.53
C CYS A 123 9.61 13.40 -9.62
N ARG A 124 10.62 12.57 -9.30
CA ARG A 124 11.64 12.11 -10.26
C ARG A 124 11.06 11.17 -11.32
N TYR A 125 9.91 10.53 -11.03
CA TYR A 125 9.29 9.52 -11.88
C TYR A 125 7.78 9.78 -12.09
N PRO A 126 7.37 10.95 -12.58
CA PRO A 126 5.97 11.36 -12.59
C PRO A 126 5.08 10.42 -13.42
N LYS A 127 5.59 9.86 -14.52
CA LYS A 127 4.84 8.91 -15.37
C LYS A 127 4.62 7.53 -14.70
N LYS A 128 5.47 7.16 -13.76
CA LYS A 128 5.40 5.89 -13.00
C LYS A 128 4.76 6.07 -11.62
N LEU A 129 4.51 7.31 -11.19
CA LEU A 129 3.89 7.59 -9.90
C LEU A 129 2.49 6.97 -9.85
N ARG A 130 2.22 6.30 -8.74
CA ARG A 130 0.95 5.67 -8.40
C ARG A 130 0.67 5.93 -6.92
N TYR A 131 -0.50 5.55 -6.47
CA TYR A 131 -0.96 5.80 -5.11
C TYR A 131 -1.31 4.48 -4.45
N SER A 132 -1.17 4.40 -3.12
CA SER A 132 -1.73 3.27 -2.37
C SER A 132 -3.24 3.44 -2.25
N MET A 133 -3.92 2.37 -1.89
CA MET A 133 -5.37 2.41 -1.66
C MET A 133 -5.72 3.30 -0.46
N GLU A 134 -4.96 3.22 0.64
CA GLU A 134 -5.15 4.04 1.83
C GLU A 134 -4.92 5.52 1.56
N ALA A 135 -3.89 5.85 0.76
CA ALA A 135 -3.60 7.23 0.40
C ALA A 135 -4.77 7.90 -0.31
N LEU A 136 -5.58 7.11 -1.04
CA LEU A 136 -6.79 7.56 -1.74
C LEU A 136 -8.08 7.38 -0.91
N GLY A 137 -7.97 7.09 0.38
CA GLY A 137 -9.10 6.97 1.30
C GLY A 137 -9.73 5.58 1.39
N GLY A 138 -9.11 4.55 0.82
CA GLY A 138 -9.62 3.18 0.90
C GLY A 138 -9.39 2.53 2.28
N ASP A 139 -10.44 1.92 2.83
CA ASP A 139 -10.42 1.17 4.09
C ASP A 139 -9.82 -0.23 3.87
N VAL A 140 -8.48 -0.30 3.81
CA VAL A 140 -7.77 -1.56 3.61
C VAL A 140 -8.00 -2.58 4.73
N SER A 141 -8.41 -2.14 5.93
CA SER A 141 -8.72 -3.05 7.03
C SER A 141 -10.01 -3.80 6.76
N ARG A 142 -11.08 -3.07 6.42
CA ARG A 142 -12.36 -3.68 6.05
C ARG A 142 -12.26 -4.47 4.75
N ILE A 143 -11.46 -4.03 3.79
CA ILE A 143 -11.22 -4.80 2.56
C ILE A 143 -10.54 -6.12 2.87
N ALA A 144 -9.50 -6.11 3.70
CA ALA A 144 -8.78 -7.32 4.08
C ALA A 144 -9.69 -8.31 4.82
N GLU A 145 -10.55 -7.82 5.72
CA GLU A 145 -11.51 -8.61 6.47
C GLU A 145 -12.69 -9.10 5.61
N GLU A 146 -13.45 -8.20 5.01
CA GLU A 146 -14.74 -8.51 4.38
C GLU A 146 -14.62 -9.05 2.95
N ILE A 147 -13.56 -8.69 2.20
CA ILE A 147 -13.39 -9.13 0.80
C ILE A 147 -12.38 -10.29 0.70
N LEU A 148 -11.31 -10.26 1.48
CA LEU A 148 -10.22 -11.23 1.38
C LEU A 148 -10.26 -12.31 2.46
N ASP A 149 -11.17 -12.22 3.43
CA ASP A 149 -11.26 -13.13 4.59
C ASP A 149 -9.90 -13.27 5.32
N CYS A 150 -9.18 -12.16 5.41
CA CYS A 150 -7.83 -12.09 5.97
C CYS A 150 -7.60 -10.76 6.70
N PRO A 151 -8.16 -10.58 7.91
CA PRO A 151 -8.08 -9.33 8.67
C PRO A 151 -6.65 -8.84 8.86
N LEU A 152 -6.44 -7.51 8.83
CA LEU A 152 -5.13 -6.92 9.08
C LEU A 152 -4.67 -7.19 10.53
N GLN A 153 -3.49 -7.77 10.68
CA GLN A 153 -2.82 -7.89 11.97
C GLN A 153 -1.65 -6.91 12.04
N TRP A 154 -1.58 -6.16 13.14
CA TRP A 154 -0.56 -5.13 13.33
C TRP A 154 0.58 -5.67 14.19
N ILE A 155 1.80 -5.19 13.89
CA ILE A 155 2.92 -5.38 14.80
C ILE A 155 2.71 -4.42 15.97
N ASP A 156 2.46 -4.99 17.14
CA ASP A 156 2.27 -4.24 18.39
C ASP A 156 3.58 -4.28 19.20
N GLY A 157 4.37 -3.20 19.08
CA GLY A 157 5.68 -3.08 19.71
C GLY A 157 6.64 -4.19 19.28
N GLU A 158 6.83 -5.15 20.19
CA GLU A 158 7.73 -6.30 20.03
C GLU A 158 6.99 -7.60 19.69
N LYS A 159 5.65 -7.61 19.72
CA LYS A 159 4.86 -8.78 19.39
C LYS A 159 4.61 -8.86 17.88
N LEU A 160 5.03 -9.98 17.30
CA LEU A 160 4.73 -10.30 15.92
C LEU A 160 3.31 -10.88 15.78
N PRO A 161 2.58 -10.51 14.73
CA PRO A 161 1.33 -11.17 14.38
C PRO A 161 1.57 -12.58 13.83
N GLU A 162 0.50 -13.35 13.67
CA GLU A 162 0.54 -14.69 13.03
C GLU A 162 0.86 -14.59 11.55
N TYR A 163 0.40 -13.53 10.90
CA TYR A 163 0.74 -13.22 9.52
C TYR A 163 0.79 -11.72 9.28
N LEU A 164 1.44 -11.34 8.19
CA LEU A 164 1.41 -10.00 7.64
C LEU A 164 0.71 -10.05 6.28
N ILE A 165 -0.04 -9.00 5.95
CA ILE A 165 -0.70 -8.86 4.66
C ILE A 165 -0.44 -7.48 4.06
N GLN A 166 -0.22 -7.45 2.74
CA GLN A 166 -0.12 -6.22 1.95
C GLN A 166 -1.10 -6.30 0.78
N LEU A 167 -1.83 -5.21 0.56
CA LEU A 167 -2.89 -5.12 -0.44
C LEU A 167 -2.50 -4.15 -1.53
N GLY A 168 -2.55 -4.61 -2.78
CA GLY A 168 -2.46 -3.76 -3.97
C GLY A 168 -3.72 -3.92 -4.83
N GLY A 169 -3.74 -3.23 -5.97
CA GLY A 169 -4.87 -3.31 -6.88
C GLY A 169 -4.52 -2.96 -8.31
N LEU A 170 -5.43 -3.30 -9.22
CA LEU A 170 -5.42 -2.81 -10.59
C LEU A 170 -6.80 -2.25 -10.91
N LEU A 171 -6.82 -0.95 -11.19
CA LEU A 171 -7.99 -0.22 -11.64
C LEU A 171 -8.12 -0.36 -13.16
N TYR A 172 -9.35 -0.55 -13.65
CA TYR A 172 -9.65 -0.70 -15.07
C TYR A 172 -10.66 0.38 -15.50
N PRO A 173 -10.53 0.90 -16.73
CA PRO A 173 -11.46 1.88 -17.29
C PRO A 173 -12.87 1.30 -17.50
#